data_AF-A0A0D6ACB2-F1
#
_entry.id   AF-A0A0D6ACB2-F1
#
_cell.length_a   1.000
_cell.length_b   1.000
_cell.length_c   1.000
_cell.angle_alpha   90.00
_cell.angle_beta   90.00
_cell.angle_gamma   90.00
#
_symmetry.space_group_name_H-M   'P 1'
#
loop_
_entity.id
_entity.type
_entity.pdbx_description
1 polymer ?
#
loop_
_entity_poly.entity_id
_entity_poly.type
_entity_poly.pdbx_seq_one_letter_code
_entity_poly.pdbx_strand_id
1 'polypeptide(L)'
;MAVITIHCRLISSKSNRHQLWNLMVQKNTPLINELLLELSQHEDLEQWCELGKLPSGLISKLCDQLKQRAEFEGQPSRFYASAINLVDYIYKSYLRTQRRLRFRLQGQQRWFEMFKSDTEFKNETNFSLTDIRVKARELLDKDLKDSSPDDYFKTYESTSDLLTRSAISYLLKNGRKLPEKPEDYQKFQKRRRKLQIKIEKLQKKIDSSPPMGRNLTNDSWLGMLNLVSNTIPQTDEEAKQWQDQLLRQSKSVPYPVMFNTNEDLRWSKNKKGRLCVTFNGLGKLVFEIYCDQQQLKWFERFYEDQEVKRKGKNQHSSALFTLRSGMLLWQEHEGKQEAWQNNHLTLYCSLDTCFETAEGTELVRQKKVKEVVNLIDAMNNKSERTKTQDAFIKRKQSTLARLDNSFPRPSKPLYQGNQNIVVAVSMSLEYPATIAMFNMSSQEVLTYRSTKQLLDNNYHLLNRQRNQKQRLSHQRHKTQRQNSSDFFTQQESELGQYLDRLLAQSIVSIAKQYQASTILLPNLKNIRDSIQAEIEAKAEAKIPNCKEAQKKYLKNYRINIHHWSYGRLIDSIQLQASKLDILIQEVKQPIRGSPQEKAKQMAILTLE
;
A
#
# COMPACT_ATOMS: atom_id res chain seq x y z
N MET A 1 4.98 1.13 17.24
CA MET A 1 3.83 2.09 17.25
C MET A 1 2.79 1.63 16.24
N ALA A 2 1.67 1.07 16.69
CA ALA A 2 0.59 0.66 15.80
C ALA A 2 -0.53 1.71 15.81
N VAL A 3 -0.64 2.49 14.73
CA VAL A 3 -1.81 3.32 14.48
C VAL A 3 -2.88 2.42 13.84
N ILE A 4 -4.06 2.34 14.46
CA ILE A 4 -5.19 1.57 13.94
C ILE A 4 -6.35 2.50 13.62
N THR A 5 -7.23 2.05 12.72
CA THR A 5 -8.45 2.78 12.36
C THR A 5 -9.67 2.04 12.92
N ILE A 6 -10.49 2.75 13.68
CA ILE A 6 -11.80 2.30 14.17
C ILE A 6 -12.90 3.12 13.50
N HIS A 7 -14.14 2.65 13.54
CA HIS A 7 -15.26 3.38 12.95
C HIS A 7 -16.57 3.18 13.70
N CYS A 8 -17.42 4.19 13.65
CA CYS A 8 -18.75 4.14 14.25
C CYS A 8 -19.79 4.83 13.37
N ARG A 9 -21.03 4.38 13.49
CA ARG A 9 -22.17 5.08 12.92
C ARG A 9 -22.49 6.32 13.76
N LEU A 10 -22.78 7.42 13.08
CA LEU A 10 -23.24 8.66 13.71
C LEU A 10 -24.75 8.81 13.54
N ILE A 11 -25.44 9.10 14.64
CA ILE A 11 -26.88 9.39 14.63
C ILE A 11 -27.13 10.81 15.10
N SER A 12 -27.97 11.54 14.40
CA SER A 12 -28.42 12.88 14.78
C SER A 12 -29.83 13.14 14.24
N SER A 13 -30.42 14.28 14.57
CA SER A 13 -31.72 14.68 14.07
C SER A 13 -31.73 14.70 12.52
N LYS A 14 -32.91 14.50 11.92
CA LYS A 14 -33.07 14.56 10.45
C LYS A 14 -32.54 15.90 9.89
N SER A 15 -32.85 17.01 10.56
CA SER A 15 -32.36 18.34 10.22
C SER A 15 -30.84 18.42 10.19
N ASN A 16 -30.16 17.92 11.24
CA ASN A 16 -28.69 17.97 11.32
C ASN A 16 -28.02 17.14 10.22
N ARG A 17 -28.56 15.94 9.96
CA ARG A 17 -28.04 15.07 8.89
C ARG A 17 -28.25 15.67 7.50
N HIS A 18 -29.44 16.23 7.25
CA HIS A 18 -29.76 16.88 5.99
C HIS A 18 -28.90 18.13 5.76
N GLN A 19 -28.71 18.97 6.78
CA GLN A 19 -27.83 20.15 6.72
C GLN A 19 -26.39 19.75 6.36
N LEU A 20 -25.83 18.73 7.04
CA LEU A 20 -24.49 18.24 6.76
C LEU A 20 -24.38 17.63 5.36
N TRP A 21 -25.37 16.84 4.93
CA TRP A 21 -25.42 16.28 3.59
C TRP A 21 -25.37 17.39 2.53
N ASN A 22 -26.24 18.41 2.66
CA ASN A 22 -26.29 19.53 1.72
C ASN A 22 -24.97 20.29 1.68
N LEU A 23 -24.33 20.54 2.83
CA LEU A 23 -23.00 21.16 2.86
C LEU A 23 -21.95 20.32 2.10
N MET A 24 -21.96 19.00 2.27
CA MET A 24 -21.01 18.10 1.64
C MET A 24 -21.26 17.90 0.14
N VAL A 25 -22.53 17.84 -0.28
CA VAL A 25 -22.94 17.60 -1.67
C VAL A 25 -22.96 18.87 -2.49
N GLN A 26 -23.50 19.96 -1.98
CA GLN A 26 -23.70 21.19 -2.75
C GLN A 26 -22.48 22.10 -2.76
N LYS A 27 -21.59 22.00 -1.76
CA LYS A 27 -20.42 22.89 -1.66
C LYS A 27 -19.09 22.16 -1.66
N ASN A 28 -18.90 21.21 -0.73
CA ASN A 28 -17.59 20.60 -0.53
C ASN A 28 -17.15 19.69 -1.69
N THR A 29 -18.04 18.81 -2.15
CA THR A 29 -17.73 17.90 -3.26
C THR A 29 -17.52 18.66 -4.58
N PRO A 30 -18.37 19.64 -4.94
CA PRO A 30 -18.13 20.52 -6.07
C PRO A 30 -16.79 21.26 -6.00
N LEU A 31 -16.43 21.82 -4.83
CA LEU A 31 -15.12 22.44 -4.64
C LEU A 31 -13.96 21.47 -4.91
N ILE A 32 -14.04 20.23 -4.42
CA ILE A 32 -13.01 19.22 -4.65
C ILE A 32 -12.95 18.86 -6.14
N ASN A 33 -14.11 18.73 -6.81
CA ASN A 33 -14.17 18.46 -8.24
C ASN A 33 -13.51 19.58 -9.05
N GLU A 34 -13.79 20.84 -8.70
CA GLU A 34 -13.21 22.01 -9.35
C GLU A 34 -11.69 22.07 -9.15
N LEU A 35 -11.21 21.83 -7.93
CA LEU A 35 -9.77 21.74 -7.67
C LEU A 35 -9.08 20.64 -8.47
N LEU A 36 -9.73 19.48 -8.63
CA LEU A 36 -9.19 18.40 -9.47
C LEU A 36 -9.20 18.79 -10.95
N LEU A 37 -10.24 19.51 -11.41
CA LEU A 37 -10.35 20.00 -12.78
C LEU A 37 -9.26 21.04 -13.10
N GLU A 38 -9.11 22.08 -12.27
CA GLU A 38 -8.10 23.13 -12.47
C GLU A 38 -6.68 22.54 -12.50
N LEU A 39 -6.38 21.58 -11.62
CA LEU A 39 -5.08 20.90 -11.64
C LEU A 39 -4.89 20.00 -12.87
N SER A 40 -5.96 19.42 -13.40
CA SER A 40 -5.91 18.58 -14.60
C SER A 40 -5.68 19.38 -15.89
N GLN A 41 -6.07 20.66 -15.87
CA GLN A 41 -5.95 21.59 -16.99
C GLN A 41 -4.73 22.52 -16.86
N HIS A 42 -3.97 22.40 -15.77
CA HIS A 42 -2.82 23.25 -15.52
C HIS A 42 -1.67 22.96 -16.49
N GLU A 43 -1.05 24.01 -17.03
CA GLU A 43 0.02 23.93 -18.04
C GLU A 43 1.23 23.10 -17.54
N ASP A 44 1.66 23.34 -16.29
CA ASP A 44 2.78 22.63 -15.66
C ASP A 44 2.50 21.17 -15.23
N LEU A 45 1.32 20.61 -15.51
CA LEU A 45 0.96 19.25 -15.05
C LEU A 45 1.98 18.20 -15.52
N GLU A 46 2.47 18.35 -16.75
CA GLU A 46 3.44 17.45 -17.35
C GLU A 46 4.78 17.49 -16.60
N GLN A 47 5.26 18.69 -16.27
CA GLN A 47 6.46 18.89 -15.47
C GLN A 47 6.32 18.25 -14.07
N TRP A 48 5.16 18.37 -13.44
CA TRP A 48 4.90 17.74 -12.14
C TRP A 48 4.86 16.21 -12.23
N CYS A 49 4.41 15.66 -13.36
CA CYS A 49 4.43 14.21 -13.60
C CYS A 49 5.87 13.69 -13.72
N GLU A 50 6.78 14.46 -14.31
CA GLU A 50 8.21 14.12 -14.37
C GLU A 50 8.88 14.17 -12.99
N LEU A 51 8.69 15.27 -12.26
CA LEU A 51 9.24 15.45 -10.92
C LEU A 51 8.61 14.49 -9.89
N GLY A 52 7.35 14.09 -10.12
CA GLY A 52 6.55 13.24 -9.24
C GLY A 52 6.04 13.97 -7.99
N LYS A 53 5.99 15.32 -8.00
CA LYS A 53 5.59 16.15 -6.85
C LYS A 53 4.91 17.44 -7.33
N LEU A 54 3.94 17.90 -6.54
CA LEU A 54 3.32 19.22 -6.70
C LEU A 54 4.15 20.32 -6.02
N PRO A 55 4.06 21.57 -6.49
CA PRO A 55 4.58 22.74 -5.78
C PRO A 55 3.89 22.92 -4.42
N SER A 56 4.67 23.28 -3.40
CA SER A 56 4.15 23.50 -2.05
C SER A 56 3.17 24.67 -2.02
N GLY A 57 1.99 24.45 -1.45
CA GLY A 57 0.97 25.49 -1.28
C GLY A 57 0.14 25.82 -2.53
N LEU A 58 0.41 25.19 -3.69
CA LEU A 58 -0.34 25.43 -4.93
C LEU A 58 -1.85 25.23 -4.74
N ILE A 59 -2.24 24.07 -4.19
CA ILE A 59 -3.66 23.73 -3.98
C ILE A 59 -4.32 24.71 -3.01
N SER A 60 -3.57 25.22 -2.01
CA SER A 60 -4.10 26.24 -1.11
C SER A 60 -4.42 27.52 -1.86
N LYS A 61 -3.53 27.97 -2.76
CA LYS A 61 -3.74 29.17 -3.58
C LYS A 61 -4.96 29.03 -4.49
N LEU A 62 -5.08 27.90 -5.19
CA LEU A 62 -6.26 27.60 -6.03
C LEU A 62 -7.54 27.60 -5.19
N CYS A 63 -7.51 26.94 -4.03
CA CYS A 63 -8.65 26.93 -3.12
C CYS A 63 -8.99 28.33 -2.59
N ASP A 64 -8.00 29.19 -2.33
CA ASP A 64 -8.21 30.57 -1.89
C ASP A 64 -8.86 31.45 -2.97
N GLN A 65 -8.59 31.18 -4.25
CA GLN A 65 -9.28 31.81 -5.39
C GLN A 65 -10.72 31.30 -5.51
N LEU A 66 -10.91 29.98 -5.46
CA LEU A 66 -12.24 29.36 -5.55
C LEU A 66 -13.17 29.78 -4.40
N LYS A 67 -12.63 29.99 -3.20
CA LYS A 67 -13.39 30.47 -2.03
C LYS A 67 -14.17 31.77 -2.28
N GLN A 68 -13.72 32.60 -3.22
CA GLN A 68 -14.36 33.88 -3.56
C GLN A 68 -15.59 33.71 -4.46
N ARG A 69 -15.79 32.54 -5.07
CA ARG A 69 -16.99 32.25 -5.88
C ARG A 69 -18.17 31.97 -4.94
N ALA A 70 -19.34 32.54 -5.25
CA ALA A 70 -20.55 32.43 -4.44
C ALA A 70 -20.98 30.96 -4.17
N GLU A 71 -20.71 30.07 -5.12
CA GLU A 71 -20.99 28.63 -5.02
C GLU A 71 -20.21 27.94 -3.90
N PHE A 72 -18.99 28.39 -3.64
CA PHE A 72 -18.09 27.80 -2.65
C PHE A 72 -18.00 28.62 -1.37
N GLU A 73 -18.52 29.83 -1.33
CA GLU A 73 -18.47 30.73 -0.18
C GLU A 73 -19.28 30.19 1.03
N GLY A 74 -18.89 30.60 2.24
CA GLY A 74 -19.64 30.35 3.47
C GLY A 74 -19.52 28.92 4.00
N GLN A 75 -18.59 28.12 3.48
CA GLN A 75 -18.26 26.82 4.07
C GLN A 75 -17.37 27.00 5.31
N PRO A 76 -17.43 26.07 6.28
CA PRO A 76 -16.52 26.12 7.42
C PRO A 76 -15.05 26.01 7.00
N SER A 77 -14.13 26.72 7.66
CA SER A 77 -12.70 26.71 7.32
C SER A 77 -12.08 25.30 7.28
N ARG A 78 -12.60 24.39 8.11
CA ARG A 78 -12.18 22.98 8.13
C ARG A 78 -12.53 22.21 6.87
N PHE A 79 -13.61 22.57 6.17
CA PHE A 79 -13.99 21.94 4.90
C PHE A 79 -13.01 22.31 3.79
N TYR A 80 -12.62 23.58 3.68
CA TYR A 80 -11.57 23.99 2.75
C TYR A 80 -10.23 23.30 3.05
N ALA A 81 -9.82 23.26 4.31
CA ALA A 81 -8.59 22.55 4.70
C ALA A 81 -8.67 21.05 4.37
N SER A 82 -9.83 20.43 4.57
CA SER A 82 -10.07 19.03 4.19
C SER A 82 -9.97 18.84 2.67
N ALA A 83 -10.61 19.69 1.88
CA ALA A 83 -10.56 19.64 0.42
C ALA A 83 -9.12 19.76 -0.11
N ILE A 84 -8.38 20.75 0.38
CA ILE A 84 -6.95 20.94 0.04
C ILE A 84 -6.15 19.67 0.33
N ASN A 85 -6.27 19.12 1.54
CA ASN A 85 -5.52 17.93 1.94
C ASN A 85 -5.91 16.71 1.10
N LEU A 86 -7.20 16.51 0.82
CA LEU A 86 -7.67 15.38 0.03
C LEU A 86 -7.12 15.43 -1.41
N VAL A 87 -7.21 16.59 -2.05
CA VAL A 87 -6.69 16.80 -3.42
C VAL A 87 -5.17 16.61 -3.44
N ASP A 88 -4.47 17.14 -2.44
CA ASP A 88 -3.02 16.97 -2.28
C ASP A 88 -2.63 15.48 -2.17
N TYR A 89 -3.34 14.69 -1.36
CA TYR A 89 -3.11 13.25 -1.27
C TYR A 89 -3.40 12.51 -2.59
N ILE A 90 -4.49 12.86 -3.27
CA ILE A 90 -4.84 12.27 -4.58
C ILE A 90 -3.72 12.51 -5.59
N TYR A 91 -3.28 13.75 -5.75
CA TYR A 91 -2.23 14.10 -6.71
C TYR A 91 -0.86 13.56 -6.29
N LYS A 92 -0.51 13.55 -5.00
CA LYS A 92 0.73 12.89 -4.53
C LYS A 92 0.77 11.42 -4.94
N SER A 93 -0.35 10.71 -4.84
CA SER A 93 -0.45 9.32 -5.27
C SER A 93 -0.37 9.17 -6.80
N TYR A 94 -1.09 10.02 -7.53
CA TYR A 94 -1.11 10.03 -8.99
C TYR A 94 0.28 10.32 -9.58
N LEU A 95 0.93 11.41 -9.17
CA LEU A 95 2.24 11.84 -9.68
C LEU A 95 3.34 10.81 -9.36
N ARG A 96 3.31 10.21 -8.17
CA ARG A 96 4.23 9.11 -7.84
C ARG A 96 4.03 7.90 -8.76
N THR A 97 2.78 7.59 -9.12
CA THR A 97 2.45 6.51 -10.05
C THR A 97 2.90 6.84 -11.46
N GLN A 98 2.63 8.06 -11.94
CA GLN A 98 3.07 8.55 -13.26
C GLN A 98 4.59 8.50 -13.41
N ARG A 99 5.33 9.06 -12.44
CA ARG A 99 6.81 9.00 -12.45
C ARG A 99 7.33 7.57 -12.52
N ARG A 100 6.73 6.64 -11.78
CA ARG A 100 7.10 5.22 -11.83
C ARG A 100 6.78 4.60 -13.19
N LEU A 101 5.64 4.92 -13.80
CA LEU A 101 5.27 4.42 -15.12
C LEU A 101 6.21 4.94 -16.20
N ARG A 102 6.54 6.23 -16.18
CA ARG A 102 7.51 6.85 -17.11
C ARG A 102 8.90 6.25 -16.99
N PHE A 103 9.40 6.09 -15.76
CA PHE A 103 10.68 5.41 -15.53
C PHE A 103 10.68 3.98 -16.08
N ARG A 104 9.57 3.25 -15.91
CA ARG A 104 9.42 1.90 -16.49
C ARG A 104 9.33 1.95 -18.02
N LEU A 105 8.66 2.94 -18.60
CA LEU A 105 8.56 3.12 -20.04
C LEU A 105 9.95 3.36 -20.63
N GLN A 106 10.70 4.33 -20.10
CA GLN A 106 12.08 4.62 -20.49
C GLN A 106 12.96 3.37 -20.45
N GLY A 107 12.90 2.60 -19.35
CA GLY A 107 13.63 1.34 -19.24
C GLY A 107 13.20 0.29 -20.28
N GLN A 108 11.91 0.20 -20.62
CA GLN A 108 11.44 -0.70 -21.68
C GLN A 108 11.81 -0.23 -23.08
N GLN A 109 11.76 1.08 -23.36
CA GLN A 109 12.16 1.68 -24.64
C GLN A 109 13.65 1.47 -24.89
N ARG A 110 14.49 1.81 -23.90
CA ARG A 110 15.92 1.54 -23.94
C ARG A 110 16.21 0.06 -24.19
N TRP A 111 15.50 -0.83 -23.50
CA TRP A 111 15.64 -2.26 -23.74
C TRP A 111 15.20 -2.66 -25.16
N PHE A 112 14.13 -2.08 -25.70
CA PHE A 112 13.65 -2.35 -27.05
C PHE A 112 14.63 -1.89 -28.11
N GLU A 113 15.26 -0.73 -27.93
CA GLU A 113 16.33 -0.22 -28.79
C GLU A 113 17.55 -1.14 -28.79
N MET A 114 17.93 -1.68 -27.63
CA MET A 114 19.04 -2.64 -27.52
C MET A 114 18.70 -4.04 -28.07
N PHE A 115 17.41 -4.39 -28.13
CA PHE A 115 16.95 -5.74 -28.44
C PHE A 115 16.89 -6.00 -29.96
N LYS A 116 18.07 -6.17 -30.56
CA LYS A 116 18.26 -6.36 -32.01
C LYS A 116 18.44 -7.84 -32.41
N SER A 117 18.08 -8.16 -33.64
CA SER A 117 18.32 -9.48 -34.24
C SER A 117 19.79 -9.66 -34.61
N ASP A 118 20.18 -10.91 -34.83
CA ASP A 118 21.53 -11.24 -35.29
C ASP A 118 21.86 -10.62 -36.66
N THR A 119 20.84 -10.38 -37.51
CA THR A 119 20.97 -9.67 -38.79
C THR A 119 21.09 -8.16 -38.62
N GLU A 120 20.33 -7.56 -37.70
CA GLU A 120 20.41 -6.12 -37.40
C GLU A 120 21.77 -5.75 -36.81
N PHE A 121 22.34 -6.58 -35.94
CA PHE A 121 23.69 -6.35 -35.41
C PHE A 121 24.76 -6.31 -36.52
N LYS A 122 24.67 -7.21 -37.50
CA LYS A 122 25.60 -7.22 -38.66
C LYS A 122 25.45 -5.96 -39.49
N ASN A 123 24.22 -5.56 -39.77
CA ASN A 123 23.92 -4.42 -40.64
C ASN A 123 24.31 -3.08 -40.02
N GLU A 124 24.22 -2.93 -38.70
CA GLU A 124 24.50 -1.66 -38.02
C GLU A 124 25.97 -1.45 -37.69
N THR A 125 26.74 -2.52 -37.53
CA THR A 125 28.12 -2.41 -37.03
C THR A 125 29.18 -2.81 -38.03
N ASN A 126 28.79 -3.33 -39.20
CA ASN A 126 29.68 -3.95 -40.19
C ASN A 126 30.57 -5.08 -39.63
N PHE A 127 30.40 -5.48 -38.37
CA PHE A 127 31.12 -6.58 -37.74
C PHE A 127 30.41 -7.90 -37.99
N SER A 128 31.20 -8.96 -38.11
CA SER A 128 30.65 -10.30 -38.19
C SER A 128 30.07 -10.72 -36.83
N LEU A 129 29.11 -11.65 -36.85
CA LEU A 129 28.55 -12.19 -35.62
C LEU A 129 29.59 -12.97 -34.80
N THR A 130 30.64 -13.46 -35.46
CA THR A 130 31.82 -14.05 -34.82
C THR A 130 32.60 -13.01 -34.01
N ASP A 131 32.81 -11.81 -34.53
CA ASP A 131 33.52 -10.72 -33.82
C ASP A 131 32.74 -10.29 -32.57
N ILE A 132 31.42 -10.14 -32.69
CA ILE A 132 30.53 -9.82 -31.57
C ILE A 132 30.59 -10.91 -30.49
N ARG A 133 30.63 -12.18 -30.89
CA ARG A 133 30.74 -13.31 -29.95
C ARG A 133 32.11 -13.38 -29.27
N VAL A 134 33.19 -13.10 -29.98
CA VAL A 134 34.54 -13.01 -29.41
C VAL A 134 34.58 -11.90 -28.38
N LYS A 135 34.08 -10.70 -28.73
CA LYS A 135 34.02 -9.58 -27.79
C LYS A 135 33.11 -9.85 -26.59
N ALA A 136 31.98 -10.49 -26.81
CA ALA A 136 31.08 -10.90 -25.73
C ALA A 136 31.73 -11.93 -24.79
N ARG A 137 32.57 -12.82 -25.31
CA ARG A 137 33.36 -13.75 -24.51
C ARG A 137 34.43 -13.01 -23.69
N GLU A 138 35.17 -12.09 -24.29
CA GLU A 138 36.11 -11.22 -23.58
C GLU A 138 35.44 -10.47 -22.42
N LEU A 139 34.24 -9.94 -22.63
CA LEU A 139 33.47 -9.23 -21.60
C LEU A 139 32.99 -10.18 -20.49
N LEU A 140 32.65 -11.43 -20.81
CA LEU A 140 32.30 -12.43 -19.79
C LEU A 140 33.51 -12.87 -18.97
N ASP A 141 34.72 -12.83 -19.55
CA ASP A 141 35.94 -13.28 -18.90
C ASP A 141 36.68 -12.15 -18.14
N LYS A 142 36.47 -10.88 -18.51
CA LYS A 142 36.98 -9.68 -17.78
C LYS A 142 36.06 -9.23 -16.62
N ASP A 143 35.73 -10.12 -15.70
CA ASP A 143 35.03 -9.79 -14.42
C ASP A 143 33.56 -9.32 -14.49
N LEU A 144 32.87 -9.33 -15.64
CA LEU A 144 31.42 -9.07 -15.67
C LEU A 144 30.54 -10.31 -15.36
N LYS A 145 31.14 -11.48 -15.17
CA LYS A 145 30.43 -12.74 -14.90
C LYS A 145 29.60 -12.68 -13.61
N ASP A 146 30.13 -12.02 -12.58
CA ASP A 146 29.47 -11.82 -11.27
C ASP A 146 28.81 -10.44 -11.10
N SER A 147 28.96 -9.55 -12.08
CA SER A 147 28.37 -8.21 -12.04
C SER A 147 26.86 -8.23 -12.20
N SER A 148 26.21 -7.20 -11.64
CA SER A 148 24.78 -7.01 -11.79
C SER A 148 24.45 -6.81 -13.28
N PRO A 149 23.27 -7.26 -13.77
CA PRO A 149 22.76 -6.83 -15.07
C PRO A 149 22.82 -5.30 -15.28
N ASP A 150 22.73 -4.53 -14.19
CA ASP A 150 22.83 -3.06 -14.21
C ASP A 150 24.20 -2.55 -14.65
N ASP A 151 25.28 -3.31 -14.41
CA ASP A 151 26.63 -2.88 -14.77
C ASP A 151 26.85 -2.98 -16.29
N TYR A 152 26.29 -4.02 -16.93
CA TYR A 152 26.23 -4.11 -18.40
C TYR A 152 25.46 -2.94 -19.02
N PHE A 153 24.35 -2.52 -18.41
CA PHE A 153 23.60 -1.35 -18.87
C PHE A 153 24.44 -0.06 -18.76
N LYS A 154 25.13 0.16 -17.64
CA LYS A 154 26.03 1.33 -17.47
C LYS A 154 27.16 1.32 -18.50
N THR A 155 27.83 0.18 -18.69
CA THR A 155 28.92 0.06 -19.67
C THR A 155 28.42 0.33 -21.10
N TYR A 156 27.21 -0.12 -21.44
CA TYR A 156 26.58 0.16 -22.73
C TYR A 156 26.33 1.66 -22.98
N GLU A 157 26.08 2.43 -21.91
CA GLU A 157 25.89 3.89 -21.99
C GLU A 157 27.21 4.67 -22.03
N SER A 158 28.23 4.20 -21.31
CA SER A 158 29.51 4.92 -21.20
C SER A 158 30.46 4.65 -22.36
N THR A 159 30.29 3.53 -23.07
CA THR A 159 31.19 3.16 -24.17
C THR A 159 30.72 3.71 -25.51
N SER A 160 31.62 4.35 -26.24
CA SER A 160 31.41 4.78 -27.64
C SER A 160 31.72 3.67 -28.65
N ASP A 161 32.34 2.56 -28.23
CA ASP A 161 32.70 1.45 -29.10
C ASP A 161 31.47 0.62 -29.50
N LEU A 162 31.14 0.67 -30.80
CA LEU A 162 30.00 -0.04 -31.40
C LEU A 162 30.10 -1.57 -31.25
N LEU A 163 31.32 -2.14 -31.28
CA LEU A 163 31.51 -3.58 -31.11
C LEU A 163 31.21 -3.99 -29.67
N THR A 164 31.73 -3.25 -28.69
CA THR A 164 31.43 -3.45 -27.26
C THR A 164 29.95 -3.27 -26.96
N ARG A 165 29.29 -2.24 -27.51
CA ARG A 165 27.83 -2.04 -27.36
C ARG A 165 27.03 -3.22 -27.91
N SER A 166 27.40 -3.71 -29.08
CA SER A 166 26.72 -4.85 -29.72
C SER A 166 26.94 -6.15 -28.97
N ALA A 167 28.15 -6.38 -28.45
CA ALA A 167 28.47 -7.51 -27.59
C ALA A 167 27.65 -7.51 -26.29
N ILE A 168 27.50 -6.35 -25.65
CA ILE A 168 26.66 -6.19 -24.44
C ILE A 168 25.19 -6.47 -24.75
N SER A 169 24.63 -5.87 -25.81
CA SER A 169 23.25 -6.13 -26.22
C SER A 169 23.00 -7.59 -26.57
N TYR A 170 23.97 -8.25 -27.23
CA TYR A 170 23.92 -9.68 -27.55
C TYR A 170 23.89 -10.55 -26.28
N LEU A 171 24.72 -10.23 -25.28
CA LEU A 171 24.73 -10.92 -23.98
C LEU A 171 23.40 -10.72 -23.25
N LEU A 172 22.90 -9.49 -23.16
CA LEU A 172 21.65 -9.18 -22.47
C LEU A 172 20.44 -9.89 -23.12
N LYS A 173 20.38 -9.92 -24.46
CA LYS A 173 19.34 -10.63 -25.24
C LYS A 173 19.27 -12.12 -24.91
N ASN A 174 20.40 -12.73 -24.64
CA ASN A 174 20.56 -14.16 -24.39
C ASN A 174 20.71 -14.51 -22.90
N GLY A 175 20.49 -13.55 -21.99
CA GLY A 175 20.54 -13.79 -20.55
C GLY A 175 21.96 -14.09 -20.05
N ARG A 176 22.96 -13.38 -20.58
CA ARG A 176 24.40 -13.52 -20.29
C ARG A 176 24.97 -14.90 -20.66
N LYS A 177 24.45 -15.49 -21.74
CA LYS A 177 24.94 -16.76 -22.29
C LYS A 177 25.31 -16.56 -23.76
N LEU A 178 26.30 -17.31 -24.21
CA LEU A 178 26.68 -17.42 -25.61
C LEU A 178 25.97 -18.62 -26.22
N PRO A 179 24.90 -18.44 -27.01
CA PRO A 179 24.22 -19.56 -27.66
C PRO A 179 25.09 -20.12 -28.80
N GLU A 180 25.26 -21.45 -28.81
CA GLU A 180 25.96 -22.17 -29.88
C GLU A 180 25.12 -22.27 -31.16
N LYS A 181 23.79 -22.35 -31.00
CA LYS A 181 22.83 -22.46 -32.10
C LYS A 181 22.53 -21.09 -32.73
N PRO A 182 22.22 -21.03 -34.04
CA PRO A 182 21.77 -19.81 -34.69
C PRO A 182 20.46 -19.31 -34.08
N GLU A 183 20.21 -18.00 -34.18
CA GLU A 183 18.98 -17.38 -33.69
C GLU A 183 17.74 -17.95 -34.41
N ASP A 184 16.75 -18.36 -33.62
CA ASP A 184 15.39 -18.64 -34.10
C ASP A 184 14.67 -17.30 -34.31
N TYR A 185 14.59 -16.89 -35.58
CA TYR A 185 14.02 -15.61 -35.98
C TYR A 185 12.54 -15.47 -35.60
N GLN A 186 11.73 -16.54 -35.74
CA GLN A 186 10.31 -16.48 -35.37
C GLN A 186 10.13 -16.28 -33.85
N LYS A 187 10.97 -16.95 -33.05
CA LYS A 187 10.96 -16.79 -31.59
C LYS A 187 11.46 -15.41 -31.18
N PHE A 188 12.46 -14.85 -31.86
CA PHE A 188 12.91 -13.47 -31.66
C PHE A 188 11.79 -12.47 -31.96
N GLN A 189 11.16 -12.56 -33.14
CA GLN A 189 10.04 -11.68 -33.52
C GLN A 189 8.90 -11.73 -32.49
N LYS A 190 8.52 -12.91 -32.01
CA LYS A 190 7.52 -13.05 -30.94
C LYS A 190 7.95 -12.35 -29.63
N ARG A 191 9.23 -12.44 -29.25
CA ARG A 191 9.77 -11.73 -28.06
C ARG A 191 9.75 -10.23 -28.25
N ARG A 192 10.16 -9.74 -29.43
CA ARG A 192 10.18 -8.32 -29.77
C ARG A 192 8.77 -7.72 -29.83
N ARG A 193 7.82 -8.40 -30.47
CA ARG A 193 6.40 -7.97 -30.48
C ARG A 193 5.81 -7.92 -29.08
N LYS A 194 6.13 -8.88 -28.20
CA LYS A 194 5.72 -8.81 -26.78
C LYS A 194 6.29 -7.60 -26.05
N LEU A 195 7.52 -7.20 -26.36
CA LEU A 195 8.14 -6.02 -25.77
C LEU A 195 7.46 -4.73 -26.28
N GLN A 196 7.20 -4.65 -27.58
CA GLN A 196 6.46 -3.55 -28.20
C GLN A 196 5.06 -3.38 -27.57
N ILE A 197 4.30 -4.47 -27.45
CA ILE A 197 2.98 -4.47 -26.78
C ILE A 197 3.09 -3.99 -25.32
N LYS A 198 4.18 -4.30 -24.61
CA LYS A 198 4.39 -3.80 -23.24
C LYS A 198 4.62 -2.29 -23.23
N ILE A 199 5.40 -1.77 -24.18
CA ILE A 199 5.63 -0.32 -24.35
C ILE A 199 4.31 0.37 -24.66
N GLU A 200 3.57 -0.10 -25.68
CA GLU A 200 2.24 0.41 -26.04
C GLU A 200 1.29 0.44 -24.83
N LYS A 201 1.26 -0.64 -24.03
CA LYS A 201 0.45 -0.70 -22.81
C LYS A 201 0.91 0.24 -21.70
N LEU A 202 2.21 0.53 -21.60
CA LEU A 202 2.73 1.50 -20.63
C LEU A 202 2.41 2.93 -21.08
N GLN A 203 2.54 3.22 -22.37
CA GLN A 203 2.16 4.50 -22.96
C GLN A 203 0.68 4.79 -22.72
N LYS A 204 -0.21 3.85 -23.08
CA LYS A 204 -1.66 3.96 -22.80
C LYS A 204 -2.01 4.17 -21.31
N LYS A 205 -1.15 3.74 -20.39
CA LYS A 205 -1.31 3.96 -18.94
C LYS A 205 -0.77 5.29 -18.45
N ILE A 206 0.19 5.86 -19.17
CA ILE A 206 0.70 7.21 -18.90
C ILE A 206 -0.31 8.23 -19.42
N ASP A 207 -0.81 7.98 -20.64
CA ASP A 207 -1.84 8.78 -21.30
C ASP A 207 -3.23 8.65 -20.64
N SER A 208 -3.37 7.79 -19.63
CA SER A 208 -4.62 7.68 -18.89
C SER A 208 -4.95 8.99 -18.21
N SER A 209 -6.23 9.36 -18.22
CA SER A 209 -6.68 10.66 -17.72
C SER A 209 -6.27 10.94 -16.27
N PRO A 210 -6.01 12.22 -15.93
CA PRO A 210 -5.73 12.65 -14.57
C PRO A 210 -6.89 12.34 -13.63
N PRO A 211 -6.68 12.46 -12.30
CA PRO A 211 -7.72 12.19 -11.31
C PRO A 211 -8.99 13.02 -11.56
N MET A 212 -10.10 12.34 -11.84
CA MET A 212 -11.39 12.99 -12.08
C MET A 212 -12.21 13.15 -10.80
N GLY A 213 -13.08 14.16 -10.79
CA GLY A 213 -14.06 14.39 -9.73
C GLY A 213 -15.11 13.28 -9.56
N ARG A 214 -15.93 13.40 -8.52
CA ARG A 214 -17.10 12.55 -8.29
C ARG A 214 -18.33 13.14 -8.97
N ASN A 215 -19.05 12.32 -9.71
CA ASN A 215 -20.39 12.65 -10.18
C ASN A 215 -21.43 12.10 -9.20
N LEU A 216 -22.17 13.00 -8.53
CA LEU A 216 -23.21 12.65 -7.56
C LEU A 216 -24.61 12.53 -8.18
N THR A 217 -24.85 13.09 -9.37
CA THR A 217 -26.17 13.22 -10.00
C THR A 217 -26.38 12.24 -11.15
N ASN A 218 -25.37 11.41 -11.48
CA ASN A 218 -25.36 10.51 -12.65
C ASN A 218 -25.50 11.22 -14.01
N ASP A 219 -25.43 12.54 -14.08
CA ASP A 219 -25.66 13.30 -15.32
C ASP A 219 -24.69 12.92 -16.44
N SER A 220 -23.40 12.78 -16.14
CA SER A 220 -22.42 12.28 -17.12
C SER A 220 -22.71 10.85 -17.58
N TRP A 221 -23.25 9.98 -16.71
CA TRP A 221 -23.63 8.62 -17.11
C TRP A 221 -24.87 8.65 -18.01
N LEU A 222 -25.89 9.44 -17.66
CA LEU A 222 -27.09 9.64 -18.47
C LEU A 222 -26.76 10.29 -19.82
N GLY A 223 -25.88 11.28 -19.83
CA GLY A 223 -25.37 11.91 -21.05
C GLY A 223 -24.64 10.93 -21.94
N MET A 224 -23.78 10.07 -21.36
CA MET A 224 -23.13 9.00 -22.12
C MET A 224 -24.13 7.95 -22.61
N LEU A 225 -25.11 7.57 -21.80
CA LEU A 225 -26.16 6.63 -22.22
C LEU A 225 -26.96 7.19 -23.40
N ASN A 226 -27.31 8.47 -23.35
CA ASN A 226 -27.98 9.16 -24.44
C ASN A 226 -27.09 9.24 -25.68
N LEU A 227 -25.78 9.50 -25.53
CA LEU A 227 -24.83 9.48 -26.63
C LEU A 227 -24.81 8.08 -27.28
N VAL A 228 -24.51 7.03 -26.51
CA VAL A 228 -24.42 5.64 -26.99
C VAL A 228 -25.73 5.15 -27.62
N SER A 229 -26.88 5.64 -27.14
CA SER A 229 -28.18 5.26 -27.71
C SER A 229 -28.48 5.94 -29.05
N ASN A 230 -27.83 7.09 -29.33
CA ASN A 230 -28.11 7.90 -30.51
C ASN A 230 -26.95 7.93 -31.53
N THR A 231 -25.75 7.50 -31.15
CA THR A 231 -24.57 7.52 -32.01
C THR A 231 -23.84 6.18 -32.01
N ILE A 232 -23.21 5.87 -33.14
CA ILE A 232 -22.36 4.68 -33.31
C ILE A 232 -20.91 5.14 -33.10
N PRO A 233 -20.11 4.47 -32.24
CA PRO A 233 -18.72 4.84 -32.06
C PRO A 233 -17.95 4.64 -33.37
N GLN A 234 -17.12 5.61 -33.73
CA GLN A 234 -16.35 5.59 -34.97
C GLN A 234 -15.11 4.69 -34.87
N THR A 235 -14.64 4.42 -33.66
CA THR A 235 -13.45 3.59 -33.40
C THR A 235 -13.67 2.61 -32.25
N ASP A 236 -12.92 1.50 -32.25
CA ASP A 236 -12.89 0.54 -31.13
C ASP A 236 -12.45 1.20 -29.81
N GLU A 237 -11.59 2.22 -29.90
CA GLU A 237 -11.09 2.94 -28.73
C GLU A 237 -12.18 3.82 -28.13
N GLU A 238 -12.96 4.50 -28.96
CA GLU A 238 -14.13 5.26 -28.56
C GLU A 238 -15.23 4.36 -27.98
N ALA A 239 -15.55 3.26 -28.65
CA ALA A 239 -16.50 2.26 -28.16
C ALA A 239 -16.11 1.75 -26.77
N LYS A 240 -14.82 1.49 -26.58
CA LYS A 240 -14.28 1.06 -25.29
C LYS A 240 -14.33 2.16 -24.24
N GLN A 241 -14.03 3.40 -24.59
CA GLN A 241 -14.17 4.53 -23.66
C GLN A 241 -15.61 4.70 -23.19
N TRP A 242 -16.58 4.61 -24.11
CA TRP A 242 -18.00 4.68 -23.76
C TRP A 242 -18.40 3.55 -22.83
N GLN A 243 -17.98 2.33 -23.15
CA GLN A 243 -18.22 1.16 -22.32
C GLN A 243 -17.58 1.32 -20.93
N ASP A 244 -16.33 1.77 -20.85
CA ASP A 244 -15.61 2.00 -19.60
C ASP A 244 -16.33 3.05 -18.73
N GLN A 245 -16.89 4.11 -19.34
CA GLN A 245 -17.67 5.12 -18.62
C GLN A 245 -19.02 4.59 -18.13
N LEU A 246 -19.75 3.82 -18.95
CA LEU A 246 -21.04 3.23 -18.56
C LEU A 246 -20.91 2.15 -17.49
N LEU A 247 -19.82 1.37 -17.52
CA LEU A 247 -19.53 0.33 -16.53
C LEU A 247 -18.91 0.87 -15.24
N ARG A 248 -18.50 2.14 -15.23
CA ARG A 248 -17.92 2.76 -14.05
C ARG A 248 -19.02 2.98 -13.00
N GLN A 249 -18.91 2.29 -11.87
CA GLN A 249 -19.76 2.56 -10.71
C GLN A 249 -19.51 4.00 -10.23
N SER A 250 -20.50 4.87 -10.45
CA SER A 250 -20.50 6.21 -9.87
C SER A 250 -20.67 6.11 -8.36
N LYS A 251 -19.91 6.91 -7.62
CA LYS A 251 -20.13 7.06 -6.18
C LYS A 251 -21.20 8.11 -5.98
N SER A 252 -22.34 7.67 -5.46
CA SER A 252 -23.50 8.50 -5.10
C SER A 252 -23.30 9.32 -3.81
N VAL A 253 -22.21 9.07 -3.09
CA VAL A 253 -21.87 9.75 -1.82
C VAL A 253 -20.79 10.83 -1.98
N PRO A 254 -20.90 11.95 -1.23
CA PRO A 254 -19.93 13.04 -1.28
C PRO A 254 -18.53 12.61 -0.79
N TYR A 255 -17.52 13.41 -1.13
CA TYR A 255 -16.16 13.20 -0.61
C TYR A 255 -16.12 13.29 0.92
N PRO A 256 -15.22 12.53 1.58
CA PRO A 256 -15.07 12.60 3.03
C PRO A 256 -14.54 13.95 3.49
N VAL A 257 -14.84 14.30 4.75
CA VAL A 257 -14.28 15.45 5.43
C VAL A 257 -13.25 14.99 6.47
N MET A 258 -12.00 15.42 6.30
CA MET A 258 -10.85 15.05 7.09
C MET A 258 -10.64 16.04 8.24
N PHE A 259 -10.52 15.50 9.46
CA PHE A 259 -10.19 16.21 10.68
C PHE A 259 -8.82 15.72 11.16
N ASN A 260 -7.77 16.42 10.71
CA ASN A 260 -6.39 15.96 10.85
C ASN A 260 -5.77 16.17 12.24
N THR A 261 -6.46 16.85 13.14
CA THR A 261 -5.98 17.04 14.53
C THR A 261 -6.90 16.35 15.52
N ASN A 262 -6.34 15.90 16.63
CA ASN A 262 -7.09 15.23 17.69
C ASN A 262 -7.96 16.18 18.53
N GLU A 263 -7.82 17.49 18.33
CA GLU A 263 -8.65 18.53 18.94
C GLU A 263 -9.77 19.01 18.01
N ASP A 264 -9.85 18.47 16.79
CA ASP A 264 -10.92 18.81 15.86
C ASP A 264 -12.28 18.21 16.23
N LEU A 265 -12.27 17.16 17.05
CA LEU A 265 -13.45 16.49 17.55
C LEU A 265 -13.59 16.84 19.03
N ARG A 266 -14.79 17.19 19.49
CA ARG A 266 -15.07 17.37 20.92
C ARG A 266 -16.07 16.33 21.38
N TRP A 267 -15.71 15.60 22.42
CA TRP A 267 -16.47 14.49 22.95
C TRP A 267 -17.29 14.94 24.17
N SER A 268 -18.50 14.44 24.30
CA SER A 268 -19.39 14.70 25.44
C SER A 268 -20.29 13.50 25.73
N LYS A 269 -21.00 13.53 26.85
CA LYS A 269 -22.06 12.56 27.17
C LYS A 269 -23.41 13.27 27.21
N ASN A 270 -24.44 12.66 26.62
CA ASN A 270 -25.81 13.19 26.72
C ASN A 270 -26.46 12.83 28.07
N LYS A 271 -27.70 13.30 28.31
CA LYS A 271 -28.45 13.01 29.54
C LYS A 271 -28.66 11.50 29.82
N LYS A 272 -28.59 10.67 28.78
CA LYS A 272 -28.70 9.20 28.87
C LYS A 272 -27.34 8.51 29.05
N GLY A 273 -26.27 9.27 29.26
CA GLY A 273 -24.90 8.76 29.39
C GLY A 273 -24.26 8.30 28.08
N ARG A 274 -24.91 8.47 26.93
CA ARG A 274 -24.35 8.07 25.62
C ARG A 274 -23.29 9.03 25.16
N LEU A 275 -22.24 8.49 24.54
CA LEU A 275 -21.19 9.28 23.92
C LEU A 275 -21.71 10.05 22.71
N CYS A 276 -21.33 11.31 22.66
CA CYS A 276 -21.64 12.25 21.60
C CYS A 276 -20.35 12.92 21.10
N VAL A 277 -20.33 13.28 19.83
CA VAL A 277 -19.24 14.02 19.21
C VAL A 277 -19.77 15.27 18.52
N THR A 278 -18.97 16.33 18.58
CA THR A 278 -19.13 17.55 17.79
C THR A 278 -17.85 17.80 17.03
N PHE A 279 -17.95 18.47 15.88
CA PHE A 279 -16.81 18.73 15.01
C PHE A 279 -16.54 20.23 14.93
N ASN A 280 -15.27 20.62 15.03
CA ASN A 280 -14.86 22.00 14.81
C ASN A 280 -15.29 22.43 13.39
N GLY A 281 -15.97 23.57 13.30
CA GLY A 281 -16.52 24.10 12.04
C GLY A 281 -17.97 23.68 11.76
N LEU A 282 -18.52 22.68 12.44
CA LEU A 282 -19.94 22.28 12.31
C LEU A 282 -20.85 22.91 13.38
N GLY A 283 -20.38 23.95 14.06
CA GLY A 283 -21.17 24.69 15.05
C GLY A 283 -21.65 23.81 16.21
N LYS A 284 -22.97 23.84 16.47
CA LYS A 284 -23.63 23.09 17.56
C LYS A 284 -24.17 21.72 17.12
N LEU A 285 -23.79 21.22 15.94
CA LEU A 285 -24.22 19.90 15.48
C LEU A 285 -23.62 18.80 16.36
N VAL A 286 -24.49 18.08 17.09
CA VAL A 286 -24.14 16.96 17.96
C VAL A 286 -24.56 15.65 17.32
N PHE A 287 -23.68 14.66 17.36
CA PHE A 287 -23.91 13.31 16.83
C PHE A 287 -23.71 12.27 17.93
N GLU A 288 -24.68 11.38 18.12
CA GLU A 288 -24.56 10.20 18.98
C GLU A 288 -23.69 9.14 18.32
N ILE A 289 -22.83 8.50 19.11
CA ILE A 289 -21.96 7.40 18.69
C ILE A 289 -22.69 6.07 18.82
N TYR A 290 -22.76 5.33 17.71
CA TYR A 290 -23.24 3.95 17.67
C TYR A 290 -22.13 3.05 17.13
N CYS A 291 -21.63 2.18 17.99
CA CYS A 291 -20.54 1.27 17.67
C CYS A 291 -20.68 -0.03 18.45
N ASP A 292 -19.96 -1.05 18.01
CA ASP A 292 -19.88 -2.33 18.71
C ASP A 292 -19.14 -2.18 20.04
N GLN A 293 -19.46 -3.04 21.00
CA GLN A 293 -18.88 -3.03 22.35
C GLN A 293 -17.34 -3.11 22.35
N GLN A 294 -16.74 -3.80 21.36
CA GLN A 294 -15.29 -3.88 21.23
C GLN A 294 -14.62 -2.54 20.88
N GLN A 295 -15.33 -1.67 20.14
CA GLN A 295 -14.81 -0.36 19.75
C GLN A 295 -15.16 0.74 20.75
N LEU A 296 -16.24 0.55 21.53
CA LEU A 296 -16.73 1.50 22.52
C LEU A 296 -15.63 1.98 23.48
N LYS A 297 -14.79 1.07 23.98
CA LYS A 297 -13.67 1.39 24.89
C LYS A 297 -12.74 2.48 24.34
N TRP A 298 -12.58 2.57 23.02
CA TRP A 298 -11.71 3.56 22.39
C TRP A 298 -12.38 4.93 22.32
N PHE A 299 -13.67 4.97 22.01
CA PHE A 299 -14.44 6.21 22.02
C PHE A 299 -14.59 6.78 23.44
N GLU A 300 -14.77 5.91 24.44
CA GLU A 300 -14.73 6.29 25.85
C GLU A 300 -13.38 6.89 26.23
N ARG A 301 -12.28 6.27 25.80
CA ARG A 301 -10.93 6.80 26.01
C ARG A 301 -10.74 8.19 25.41
N PHE A 302 -11.29 8.46 24.23
CA PHE A 302 -11.21 9.81 23.62
C PHE A 302 -11.93 10.87 24.46
N TYR A 303 -13.08 10.51 25.03
CA TYR A 303 -13.81 11.38 25.96
C TYR A 303 -13.01 11.61 27.25
N GLU A 304 -12.47 10.56 27.85
CA GLU A 304 -11.65 10.64 29.07
C GLU A 304 -10.43 11.55 28.89
N ASP A 305 -9.73 11.43 27.76
CA ASP A 305 -8.57 12.26 27.42
C ASP A 305 -8.92 13.75 27.43
N GLN A 306 -10.06 14.11 26.85
CA GLN A 306 -10.52 15.50 26.84
C GLN A 306 -11.00 15.97 28.21
N GLU A 307 -11.66 15.11 28.98
CA GLU A 307 -12.08 15.43 30.35
C GLU A 307 -10.89 15.68 31.28
N VAL A 308 -9.85 14.86 31.22
CA VAL A 308 -8.62 15.04 31.99
C VAL A 308 -7.98 16.39 31.67
N LYS A 309 -7.83 16.70 30.37
CA LYS A 309 -7.29 17.99 29.94
C LYS A 309 -8.15 19.17 30.40
N ARG A 310 -9.49 19.05 30.31
CA ARG A 310 -10.44 20.08 30.71
C ARG A 310 -10.39 20.34 32.22
N LYS A 311 -10.39 19.28 33.03
CA LYS A 311 -10.30 19.36 34.51
C LYS A 311 -8.94 19.93 34.95
N GLY A 312 -7.86 19.55 34.26
CA GLY A 312 -6.52 20.09 34.47
C GLY A 312 -6.28 21.47 33.86
N LYS A 313 -7.32 22.26 33.56
CA LYS A 313 -7.21 23.64 33.01
C LYS A 313 -6.25 23.76 31.80
N ASN A 314 -6.25 22.77 30.90
CA ASN A 314 -5.36 22.67 29.74
C ASN A 314 -3.86 22.55 30.04
N GLN A 315 -3.49 22.11 31.25
CA GLN A 315 -2.11 21.80 31.61
C GLN A 315 -1.61 20.49 30.98
N HIS A 316 -2.50 19.62 30.51
CA HIS A 316 -2.14 18.41 29.78
C HIS A 316 -1.96 18.68 28.28
N SER A 317 -0.92 18.09 27.69
CA SER A 317 -0.67 18.17 26.25
C SER A 317 -1.61 17.25 25.46
N SER A 318 -2.33 17.80 24.46
CA SER A 318 -3.13 17.01 23.50
C SER A 318 -2.26 16.09 22.64
N ALA A 319 -0.94 16.31 22.60
CA ALA A 319 0.00 15.42 21.93
C ALA A 319 -0.04 13.98 22.49
N LEU A 320 -0.51 13.78 23.72
CA LEU A 320 -0.63 12.48 24.38
C LEU A 320 -2.07 11.91 24.34
N PHE A 321 -2.97 12.49 23.55
CA PHE A 321 -4.28 11.89 23.30
C PHE A 321 -4.16 10.62 22.46
N THR A 322 -5.04 9.67 22.76
CA THR A 322 -5.17 8.40 22.03
C THR A 322 -5.67 8.63 20.60
N LEU A 323 -6.62 9.55 20.42
CA LEU A 323 -7.09 9.98 19.10
C LEU A 323 -5.99 10.73 18.35
N ARG A 324 -5.87 10.47 17.05
CA ARG A 324 -4.95 11.18 16.14
C ARG A 324 -5.70 12.03 15.12
N SER A 325 -6.68 11.45 14.46
CA SER A 325 -7.47 12.12 13.44
C SER A 325 -8.85 11.48 13.30
N GLY A 326 -9.79 12.24 12.76
CA GLY A 326 -11.11 11.77 12.37
C GLY A 326 -11.37 11.97 10.88
N MET A 327 -12.24 11.16 10.30
CA MET A 327 -12.73 11.32 8.94
C MET A 327 -14.22 11.02 8.91
N LEU A 328 -14.99 11.99 8.43
CA LEU A 328 -16.43 11.90 8.30
C LEU A 328 -16.77 11.46 6.87
N LEU A 329 -17.49 10.35 6.72
CA LEU A 329 -17.81 9.74 5.43
C LEU A 329 -19.26 9.25 5.41
N TRP A 330 -19.93 9.39 4.25
CA TRP A 330 -21.19 8.71 3.98
C TRP A 330 -20.94 7.35 3.34
N GLN A 331 -21.54 6.30 3.89
CA GLN A 331 -21.52 4.94 3.34
C GLN A 331 -22.78 4.68 2.53
N GLU A 332 -22.60 4.13 1.34
CA GLU A 332 -23.69 3.78 0.42
C GLU A 332 -24.49 2.60 0.95
N HIS A 333 -25.82 2.71 0.87
CA HIS A 333 -26.74 1.63 1.18
C HIS A 333 -27.86 1.57 0.12
N GLU A 334 -28.29 0.36 -0.19
CA GLU A 334 -29.41 0.12 -1.10
C GLU A 334 -30.73 0.54 -0.43
N GLY A 335 -31.50 1.38 -1.10
CA GLY A 335 -32.77 1.87 -0.61
C GLY A 335 -33.49 2.76 -1.61
N LYS A 336 -34.81 2.95 -1.41
CA LYS A 336 -35.66 3.80 -2.25
C LYS A 336 -35.86 5.22 -1.70
N GLN A 337 -35.34 5.55 -0.51
CA GLN A 337 -35.51 6.89 0.08
C GLN A 337 -34.51 7.89 -0.53
N GLU A 338 -34.56 9.15 -0.07
CA GLU A 338 -33.57 10.15 -0.46
C GLU A 338 -32.15 9.75 -0.02
N ALA A 339 -31.14 10.14 -0.80
CA ALA A 339 -29.76 9.70 -0.61
C ALA A 339 -29.21 9.96 0.81
N TRP A 340 -29.58 11.07 1.45
CA TRP A 340 -29.15 11.40 2.82
C TRP A 340 -29.86 10.59 3.92
N GLN A 341 -31.00 9.97 3.61
CA GLN A 341 -31.71 9.06 4.51
C GLN A 341 -31.25 7.62 4.36
N ASN A 342 -31.08 7.15 3.11
CA ASN A 342 -30.59 5.81 2.80
C ASN A 342 -29.16 5.61 3.29
N ASN A 343 -28.27 6.57 3.01
CA ASN A 343 -26.86 6.43 3.29
C ASN A 343 -26.56 6.68 4.77
N HIS A 344 -25.54 6.01 5.29
CA HIS A 344 -25.18 6.10 6.70
C HIS A 344 -23.97 7.00 6.91
N LEU A 345 -24.12 7.97 7.81
CA LEU A 345 -23.00 8.79 8.25
C LEU A 345 -22.10 7.99 9.19
N THR A 346 -20.83 7.86 8.84
CA THR A 346 -19.83 7.08 9.56
C THR A 346 -18.64 7.96 9.91
N LEU A 347 -18.17 7.85 11.14
CA LEU A 347 -16.93 8.45 11.60
C LEU A 347 -15.84 7.38 11.65
N TYR A 348 -14.75 7.61 10.92
CA TYR A 348 -13.52 6.85 11.03
C TYR A 348 -12.54 7.61 11.92
N CYS A 349 -11.93 6.94 12.90
CA CYS A 349 -10.93 7.53 13.78
C CYS A 349 -9.63 6.75 13.68
N SER A 350 -8.53 7.46 13.47
CA SER A 350 -7.19 6.89 13.61
C SER A 350 -6.73 7.10 15.05
N LEU A 351 -6.26 6.03 15.70
CA LEU A 351 -5.78 6.07 17.08
C LEU A 351 -4.43 5.38 17.21
N ASP A 352 -3.65 5.84 18.17
CA ASP A 352 -2.33 5.31 18.47
C ASP A 352 -2.40 4.43 19.73
N THR A 353 -2.19 3.13 19.54
CA THR A 353 -2.36 2.12 20.59
C THR A 353 -1.36 2.24 21.73
N CYS A 354 -0.23 2.94 21.53
CA CYS A 354 0.72 3.21 22.61
C CYS A 354 0.08 3.99 23.77
N PHE A 355 -0.97 4.78 23.49
CA PHE A 355 -1.68 5.56 24.51
C PHE A 355 -2.74 4.77 25.28
N GLU A 356 -2.89 3.47 25.02
CA GLU A 356 -3.77 2.61 25.83
C GLU A 356 -3.22 2.38 27.24
N THR A 357 -1.89 2.44 27.41
CA THR A 357 -1.18 2.04 28.64
C THR A 357 -0.33 3.17 29.20
N ALA A 358 -0.03 3.12 30.50
CA ALA A 358 0.83 4.12 31.15
C ALA A 358 2.26 4.08 30.57
N GLU A 359 2.80 2.88 30.44
CA GLU A 359 4.16 2.60 29.98
C GLU A 359 4.33 2.97 28.49
N GLY A 360 3.33 2.65 27.65
CA GLY A 360 3.33 3.05 26.25
C GLY A 360 3.21 4.57 26.08
N THR A 361 2.41 5.23 26.92
CA THR A 361 2.30 6.70 26.93
C THR A 361 3.62 7.34 27.33
N GLU A 362 4.31 6.79 28.32
CA GLU A 362 5.60 7.27 28.80
C GLU A 362 6.70 7.18 27.73
N LEU A 363 6.76 6.07 26.99
CA LEU A 363 7.68 5.93 25.85
C LEU A 363 7.48 7.03 24.81
N VAL A 364 6.23 7.33 24.46
CA VAL A 364 5.95 8.38 23.47
C VAL A 364 6.17 9.78 24.06
N ARG A 365 5.90 9.97 25.36
CA ARG A 365 6.22 11.21 26.08
C ARG A 365 7.71 11.50 26.00
N GLN A 366 8.57 10.54 26.33
CA GLN A 366 10.02 10.70 26.29
C GLN A 366 10.53 11.03 24.88
N LYS A 367 10.02 10.34 23.85
CA LYS A 367 10.34 10.66 22.44
C LYS A 367 9.97 12.11 22.10
N LYS A 368 8.76 12.54 22.46
CA LYS A 368 8.29 13.92 22.20
C LYS A 368 9.06 14.97 23.00
N VAL A 369 9.42 14.69 24.26
CA VAL A 369 10.26 15.57 25.06
C VAL A 369 11.61 15.75 24.37
N LYS A 370 12.26 14.66 23.94
CA LYS A 370 13.53 14.71 23.20
C LYS A 370 13.41 15.53 21.91
N GLU A 371 12.36 15.32 21.12
CA GLU A 371 12.10 16.11 19.90
C GLU A 371 11.95 17.60 20.19
N VAL A 372 11.21 17.96 21.25
CA VAL A 372 10.97 19.36 21.63
C VAL A 372 12.25 20.01 22.18
N VAL A 373 13.03 19.30 23.00
CA VAL A 373 14.31 19.76 23.52
C VAL A 373 15.29 20.01 22.38
N ASN A 374 15.45 19.04 21.47
CA ASN A 374 16.31 19.19 20.30
C ASN A 374 15.92 20.41 19.44
N LEU A 375 14.62 20.68 19.29
CA LEU A 375 14.15 21.87 18.57
C LEU A 375 14.45 23.17 19.32
N ILE A 376 14.34 23.18 20.65
CA ILE A 376 14.70 24.33 21.48
C ILE A 376 16.20 24.59 21.38
N ASP A 377 17.04 23.57 21.51
CA ASP A 377 18.50 23.68 21.45
C ASP A 377 18.97 24.15 20.07
N ALA A 378 18.43 23.57 18.99
CA ALA A 378 18.75 23.99 17.63
C ALA A 378 18.36 25.45 17.34
N MET A 379 17.26 25.93 17.95
CA MET A 379 16.86 27.33 17.85
C MET A 379 17.69 28.22 18.77
N ASN A 380 18.16 27.70 19.90
CA ASN A 380 19.00 28.43 20.82
C ASN A 380 20.42 28.68 20.27
N ASN A 381 20.93 27.75 19.47
CA ASN A 381 22.27 27.84 18.87
C ASN A 381 22.36 28.85 17.70
N LYS A 382 21.26 29.50 17.31
CA LYS A 382 21.27 30.56 16.30
C LYS A 382 21.77 31.87 16.91
N SER A 383 22.78 32.48 16.27
CA SER A 383 23.51 33.67 16.73
C SER A 383 22.64 34.93 16.83
N GLU A 384 21.67 35.09 15.92
CA GLU A 384 20.67 36.16 15.97
C GLU A 384 19.26 35.59 15.92
N ARG A 385 18.40 36.02 16.84
CA ARG A 385 17.02 35.52 16.96
C ARG A 385 16.02 36.63 16.69
N THR A 386 15.00 36.30 15.90
CA THR A 386 13.88 37.22 15.66
C THR A 386 12.81 37.06 16.74
N LYS A 387 11.99 38.10 16.97
CA LYS A 387 10.87 38.05 17.94
C LYS A 387 9.90 36.88 17.70
N THR A 388 9.71 36.47 16.44
CA THR A 388 8.86 35.32 16.09
C THR A 388 9.49 33.99 16.49
N GLN A 389 10.83 33.90 16.45
CA GLN A 389 11.58 32.73 16.91
C GLN A 389 11.56 32.63 18.44
N ASP A 390 11.68 33.74 19.16
CA ASP A 390 11.53 33.75 20.63
C ASP A 390 10.12 33.34 21.07
N ALA A 391 9.09 33.85 20.38
CA ALA A 391 7.71 33.43 20.61
C ALA A 391 7.49 31.94 20.28
N PHE A 392 8.22 31.39 19.30
CA PHE A 392 8.22 29.95 19.02
C PHE A 392 8.88 29.15 20.15
N ILE A 393 10.04 29.57 20.64
CA ILE A 393 10.73 28.92 21.77
C ILE A 393 9.84 28.91 23.00
N LYS A 394 9.24 30.05 23.37
CA LYS A 394 8.29 30.15 24.51
C LYS A 394 7.12 29.17 24.37
N ARG A 395 6.55 29.02 23.17
CA ARG A 395 5.48 28.03 22.90
C ARG A 395 5.97 26.59 23.08
N LYS A 396 7.21 26.29 22.67
CA LYS A 396 7.81 24.95 22.83
C LYS A 396 8.14 24.64 24.29
N GLN A 397 8.66 25.60 25.05
CA GLN A 397 8.84 25.47 26.50
C GLN A 397 7.52 25.20 27.22
N SER A 398 6.45 25.94 26.87
CA SER A 398 5.11 25.65 27.40
C SER A 398 4.61 24.26 27.00
N THR A 399 4.93 23.79 25.80
CA THR A 399 4.59 22.42 25.38
C THR A 399 5.32 21.37 26.21
N LEU A 400 6.59 21.60 26.55
CA LEU A 400 7.39 20.72 27.40
C LEU A 400 6.78 20.61 28.81
N ALA A 401 6.47 21.75 29.44
CA ALA A 401 5.79 21.77 30.74
C ALA A 401 4.44 21.03 30.73
N ARG A 402 3.71 21.05 29.60
CA ARG A 402 2.45 20.32 29.46
C ARG A 402 2.63 18.82 29.21
N LEU A 403 3.80 18.39 28.73
CA LEU A 403 4.10 16.98 28.52
C LEU A 403 4.39 16.27 29.84
N ASP A 404 4.82 16.98 30.88
CA ASP A 404 5.06 16.41 32.21
C ASP A 404 3.78 15.97 32.93
N ASN A 405 2.63 16.53 32.55
CA ASN A 405 1.33 16.13 33.11
C ASN A 405 0.82 14.86 32.43
N SER A 406 0.87 13.74 33.15
CA SER A 406 0.46 12.43 32.65
C SER A 406 -1.07 12.28 32.52
N PHE A 407 -1.49 11.34 31.68
CA PHE A 407 -2.89 10.93 31.60
C PHE A 407 -3.09 9.68 32.47
N PRO A 408 -4.24 9.53 33.15
CA PRO A 408 -4.56 8.31 33.87
C PRO A 408 -4.75 7.16 32.87
N ARG A 409 -3.85 6.17 32.94
CA ARG A 409 -3.84 4.99 32.07
C ARG A 409 -3.71 3.72 32.92
N PRO A 410 -4.30 2.61 32.47
CA PRO A 410 -4.00 1.31 33.08
C PRO A 410 -2.51 0.99 32.89
N SER A 411 -1.89 0.50 33.95
CA SER A 411 -0.55 -0.09 33.86
C SER A 411 -0.65 -1.44 33.16
N LYS A 412 0.22 -1.63 32.17
CA LYS A 412 0.44 -2.91 31.53
C LYS A 412 1.91 -2.95 31.11
N PRO A 413 2.71 -3.88 31.66
CA PRO A 413 4.12 -3.94 31.36
C PRO A 413 4.32 -4.09 29.86
N LEU A 414 5.29 -3.33 29.34
CA LEU A 414 5.72 -3.46 27.96
C LEU A 414 6.25 -4.86 27.75
N TYR A 415 6.00 -5.39 26.56
CA TYR A 415 6.59 -6.66 26.19
C TYR A 415 8.11 -6.52 26.17
N GLN A 416 8.79 -7.34 26.97
CA GLN A 416 10.25 -7.46 26.97
C GLN A 416 10.58 -8.84 26.42
N GLY A 417 11.01 -8.88 25.17
CA GLY A 417 11.50 -10.11 24.57
C GLY A 417 12.93 -10.41 25.03
N ASN A 418 13.23 -11.68 25.22
CA ASN A 418 14.58 -12.19 25.34
C ASN A 418 15.33 -11.96 24.02
N GLN A 419 16.43 -11.20 24.10
CA GLN A 419 17.27 -10.90 22.93
C GLN A 419 17.84 -12.14 22.26
N ASN A 420 17.99 -13.23 23.02
CA ASN A 420 18.49 -14.50 22.50
C ASN A 420 17.40 -15.32 21.80
N ILE A 421 16.11 -14.99 21.91
CA ILE A 421 15.06 -15.80 21.29
C ILE A 421 14.49 -15.07 20.07
N VAL A 422 14.50 -15.78 18.94
CA VAL A 422 13.94 -15.30 17.66
C VAL A 422 12.94 -16.30 17.09
N VAL A 423 11.95 -15.81 16.36
CA VAL A 423 11.01 -16.64 15.59
C VAL A 423 11.26 -16.43 14.11
N ALA A 424 11.77 -17.45 13.43
CA ALA A 424 11.96 -17.41 11.99
C ALA A 424 10.75 -17.98 11.27
N VAL A 425 10.21 -17.23 10.30
CA VAL A 425 9.06 -17.64 9.49
C VAL A 425 9.54 -17.99 8.08
N SER A 426 9.42 -19.26 7.71
CA SER A 426 9.59 -19.69 6.32
C SER A 426 8.26 -19.66 5.57
N MET A 427 8.31 -19.29 4.30
CA MET A 427 7.16 -19.23 3.40
C MET A 427 7.43 -20.12 2.18
N SER A 428 6.49 -21.03 1.89
CA SER A 428 6.61 -22.02 0.81
C SER A 428 5.31 -22.12 0.02
N LEU A 429 5.37 -22.71 -1.17
CA LEU A 429 4.21 -22.90 -2.05
C LEU A 429 3.15 -23.82 -1.44
N GLU A 430 3.60 -24.89 -0.81
CA GLU A 430 2.73 -25.91 -0.24
C GLU A 430 2.16 -25.49 1.11
N TYR A 431 2.93 -24.73 1.90
CA TYR A 431 2.55 -24.29 3.23
C TYR A 431 2.80 -22.78 3.39
N PRO A 432 1.75 -21.96 3.63
CA PRO A 432 1.85 -20.51 3.63
C PRO A 432 2.83 -19.97 4.69
N ALA A 433 2.94 -20.64 5.83
CA ALA A 433 3.91 -20.31 6.87
C ALA A 433 4.31 -21.55 7.69
N THR A 434 5.62 -21.70 7.93
CA THR A 434 6.17 -22.64 8.92
C THR A 434 7.19 -21.88 9.76
N ILE A 435 7.10 -21.99 11.08
CA ILE A 435 7.98 -21.25 11.98
C ILE A 435 8.96 -22.15 12.71
N ALA A 436 10.14 -21.60 13.01
CA ALA A 436 11.15 -22.15 13.90
C ALA A 436 11.45 -21.14 15.00
N MET A 437 11.39 -21.60 16.26
CA MET A 437 11.80 -20.82 17.42
C MET A 437 13.26 -21.16 17.70
N PHE A 438 14.13 -20.17 17.67
CA PHE A 438 15.57 -20.36 17.76
C PHE A 438 16.14 -19.58 18.94
N ASN A 439 17.01 -20.23 19.70
CA ASN A 439 17.80 -19.58 20.72
C ASN A 439 19.20 -19.27 20.15
N MET A 440 19.50 -17.98 19.99
CA MET A 440 20.75 -17.46 19.47
C MET A 440 21.95 -17.77 20.37
N SER A 441 21.77 -17.85 21.70
CA SER A 441 22.89 -18.11 22.61
C SER A 441 23.30 -19.58 22.63
N SER A 442 22.34 -20.50 22.58
CA SER A 442 22.63 -21.95 22.50
C SER A 442 22.75 -22.47 21.07
N GLN A 443 22.39 -21.66 20.06
CA GLN A 443 22.27 -22.05 18.65
C GLN A 443 21.33 -23.24 18.40
N GLU A 444 20.34 -23.43 19.27
CA GLU A 444 19.41 -24.54 19.20
C GLU A 444 18.00 -24.09 18.80
N VAL A 445 17.31 -24.97 18.08
CA VAL A 445 15.88 -24.79 17.78
C VAL A 445 15.07 -25.27 18.97
N LEU A 446 14.38 -24.36 19.63
CA LEU A 446 13.49 -24.68 20.75
C LEU A 446 12.31 -25.53 20.27
N THR A 447 11.68 -25.16 19.16
CA THR A 447 10.59 -25.94 18.56
C THR A 447 10.19 -25.44 17.16
N TYR A 448 9.44 -26.26 16.43
CA TYR A 448 8.87 -25.95 15.11
C TYR A 448 7.34 -25.93 15.17
N ARG A 449 6.71 -25.09 14.34
CA ARG A 449 5.26 -25.16 14.09
C ARG A 449 4.96 -25.07 12.60
N SER A 450 4.31 -26.12 12.10
CA SER A 450 3.77 -26.18 10.74
C SER A 450 2.52 -25.32 10.59
N THR A 451 2.11 -25.00 9.35
CA THR A 451 0.84 -24.31 9.09
C THR A 451 -0.36 -25.01 9.75
N LYS A 452 -0.36 -26.35 9.79
CA LYS A 452 -1.42 -27.12 10.43
C LYS A 452 -1.49 -26.83 11.93
N GLN A 453 -0.34 -26.81 12.60
CA GLN A 453 -0.27 -26.48 14.03
C GLN A 453 -0.57 -25.00 14.30
N LEU A 454 -0.24 -24.10 13.38
CA LEU A 454 -0.54 -22.67 13.52
C LEU A 454 -2.04 -22.37 13.40
N LEU A 455 -2.75 -23.05 12.50
CA LEU A 455 -4.19 -22.89 12.30
C LEU A 455 -5.04 -23.76 13.22
N ASP A 456 -4.47 -24.86 13.73
CA ASP A 456 -5.13 -25.81 14.62
C ASP A 456 -6.50 -26.25 14.05
N ASN A 457 -7.59 -26.08 14.80
CA ASN A 457 -8.95 -26.39 14.36
C ASN A 457 -9.37 -25.65 13.07
N ASN A 458 -8.78 -24.50 12.75
CA ASN A 458 -9.08 -23.72 11.55
C ASN A 458 -8.35 -24.23 10.30
N TYR A 459 -7.55 -25.30 10.38
CA TYR A 459 -6.81 -25.81 9.22
C TYR A 459 -7.73 -26.24 8.07
N HIS A 460 -8.95 -26.70 8.36
CA HIS A 460 -9.94 -27.05 7.34
C HIS A 460 -10.30 -25.87 6.42
N LEU A 461 -10.23 -24.63 6.92
CA LEU A 461 -10.48 -23.41 6.14
C LEU A 461 -9.45 -23.21 5.04
N LEU A 462 -8.20 -23.62 5.27
CA LEU A 462 -7.14 -23.58 4.26
C LEU A 462 -7.48 -24.48 3.07
N ASN A 463 -7.98 -25.69 3.34
CA ASN A 463 -8.40 -26.64 2.30
C ASN A 463 -9.64 -26.12 1.55
N ARG A 464 -10.59 -25.52 2.25
CA ARG A 464 -11.76 -24.87 1.64
C ARG A 464 -11.32 -23.76 0.67
N GLN A 465 -10.38 -22.90 1.08
CA GLN A 465 -9.87 -21.83 0.23
C GLN A 465 -9.17 -22.37 -1.03
N ARG A 466 -8.36 -23.43 -0.91
CA ARG A 466 -7.70 -24.11 -2.04
C ARG A 466 -8.72 -24.60 -3.06
N ASN A 467 -9.74 -25.31 -2.59
CA ASN A 467 -10.81 -25.84 -3.44
C ASN A 467 -11.59 -24.73 -4.14
N GLN A 468 -11.89 -23.64 -3.43
CA GLN A 468 -12.58 -22.49 -4.01
C GLN A 468 -11.76 -21.83 -5.12
N LYS A 469 -10.46 -21.59 -4.90
CA LYS A 469 -9.59 -21.02 -5.94
C LYS A 469 -9.46 -21.92 -7.16
N GLN A 470 -9.35 -23.23 -6.97
CA GLN A 470 -9.30 -24.17 -8.09
C GLN A 470 -10.58 -24.15 -8.91
N ARG A 471 -11.74 -24.16 -8.24
CA ARG A 471 -13.06 -24.03 -8.90
C ARG A 471 -13.16 -22.72 -9.69
N LEU A 472 -12.82 -21.59 -9.07
CA LEU A 472 -12.82 -20.28 -9.72
C LEU A 472 -11.89 -20.23 -10.93
N SER A 473 -10.68 -20.80 -10.83
CA SER A 473 -9.74 -20.83 -11.96
C SER A 473 -10.26 -21.70 -13.10
N HIS A 474 -10.89 -22.83 -12.79
CA HIS A 474 -11.47 -23.71 -13.80
C HIS A 474 -12.66 -23.05 -14.51
N GLN A 475 -13.51 -22.36 -13.76
CA GLN A 475 -14.62 -21.58 -14.31
C GLN A 475 -14.09 -20.44 -15.20
N ARG A 476 -13.14 -19.63 -14.73
CA ARG A 476 -12.50 -18.57 -15.55
C ARG A 476 -11.96 -19.12 -16.87
N HIS A 477 -11.29 -20.27 -16.84
CA HIS A 477 -10.76 -20.89 -18.06
C HIS A 477 -11.88 -21.39 -19.01
N LYS A 478 -12.97 -21.96 -18.48
CA LYS A 478 -14.14 -22.34 -19.30
C LYS A 478 -14.79 -21.13 -19.96
N THR A 479 -15.04 -20.07 -19.19
CA THR A 479 -15.61 -18.81 -19.68
C THR A 479 -14.73 -18.15 -20.73
N GLN A 480 -13.40 -18.11 -20.52
CA GLN A 480 -12.45 -17.59 -21.52
C GLN A 480 -12.45 -18.36 -22.84
N ARG A 481 -12.75 -19.67 -22.82
CA ARG A 481 -12.89 -20.47 -24.05
C ARG A 481 -14.24 -20.30 -24.73
N GLN A 482 -15.26 -19.93 -23.98
CA GLN A 482 -16.63 -19.78 -24.47
C GLN A 482 -16.92 -18.35 -24.97
N ASN A 483 -15.96 -17.42 -24.87
CA ASN A 483 -16.13 -16.00 -25.23
C ASN A 483 -17.39 -15.34 -24.63
N SER A 484 -17.89 -15.86 -23.50
CA SER A 484 -19.07 -15.30 -22.85
C SER A 484 -18.69 -13.99 -22.14
N SER A 485 -19.41 -12.93 -22.48
CA SER A 485 -19.28 -11.57 -21.94
C SER A 485 -19.93 -11.41 -20.56
N ASP A 486 -20.44 -12.49 -19.96
CA ASP A 486 -21.12 -12.43 -18.67
C ASP A 486 -20.14 -12.04 -17.56
N PHE A 487 -20.40 -10.85 -17.03
CA PHE A 487 -19.68 -10.20 -15.95
C PHE A 487 -19.45 -11.15 -14.77
N PHE A 488 -18.19 -11.51 -14.54
CA PHE A 488 -17.79 -12.34 -13.42
C PHE A 488 -17.83 -11.51 -12.11
N THR A 489 -19.00 -11.42 -11.46
CA THR A 489 -19.19 -10.88 -10.11
C THR A 489 -19.02 -11.95 -9.02
N GLN A 490 -18.22 -13.00 -9.26
CA GLN A 490 -17.84 -13.91 -8.19
C GLN A 490 -16.72 -13.26 -7.38
N GLN A 491 -17.11 -12.49 -6.36
CA GLN A 491 -16.20 -11.98 -5.34
C GLN A 491 -15.37 -13.15 -4.79
N GLU A 492 -14.04 -13.03 -4.87
CA GLU A 492 -13.17 -13.93 -4.13
C GLU A 492 -13.53 -13.78 -2.65
N SER A 493 -13.96 -14.86 -2.00
CA SER A 493 -14.29 -14.82 -0.57
C SER A 493 -13.13 -14.20 0.21
N GLU A 494 -13.42 -13.35 1.18
CA GLU A 494 -12.42 -12.76 2.08
C GLU A 494 -11.69 -13.81 2.95
N LEU A 495 -12.04 -15.10 2.83
CA LEU A 495 -11.45 -16.23 3.53
C LEU A 495 -9.92 -16.23 3.50
N GLY A 496 -9.30 -15.82 2.39
CA GLY A 496 -7.84 -15.71 2.32
C GLY A 496 -7.27 -14.66 3.26
N GLN A 497 -7.92 -13.50 3.36
CA GLN A 497 -7.50 -12.45 4.29
C GLN A 497 -7.75 -12.87 5.74
N TYR A 498 -8.86 -13.58 5.99
CA TYR A 498 -9.16 -14.12 7.30
C TYR A 498 -8.10 -15.15 7.76
N LEU A 499 -7.68 -16.07 6.89
CA LEU A 499 -6.61 -17.03 7.18
C LEU A 499 -5.27 -16.35 7.44
N ASP A 500 -4.93 -15.28 6.71
CA ASP A 500 -3.73 -14.49 6.99
C ASP A 500 -3.76 -13.88 8.39
N ARG A 501 -4.92 -13.36 8.82
CA ARG A 501 -5.10 -12.82 10.19
C ARG A 501 -4.93 -13.91 11.25
N LEU A 502 -5.49 -15.10 11.03
CA LEU A 502 -5.34 -16.25 11.93
C LEU A 502 -3.88 -16.71 12.05
N LEU A 503 -3.19 -16.86 10.91
CA LEU A 503 -1.76 -17.21 10.89
C LEU A 503 -0.92 -16.15 11.61
N ALA A 504 -1.12 -14.88 11.29
CA ALA A 504 -0.40 -13.78 11.93
C ALA A 504 -0.62 -13.74 13.44
N GLN A 505 -1.86 -13.91 13.89
CA GLN A 505 -2.20 -13.97 15.32
C GLN A 505 -1.51 -15.15 16.01
N SER A 506 -1.53 -16.33 15.38
CA SER A 506 -0.88 -17.53 15.91
C SER A 506 0.63 -17.37 16.03
N ILE A 507 1.30 -16.91 14.96
CA ILE A 507 2.75 -16.64 14.94
C ILE A 507 3.16 -15.66 16.04
N VAL A 508 2.44 -14.54 16.17
CA VAL A 508 2.73 -13.53 17.21
C VAL A 508 2.42 -14.05 18.61
N SER A 509 1.38 -14.88 18.78
CA SER A 509 1.09 -15.52 20.08
C SER A 509 2.21 -16.44 20.53
N ILE A 510 2.80 -17.19 19.59
CA ILE A 510 3.91 -18.09 19.87
C ILE A 510 5.18 -17.28 20.15
N ALA A 511 5.46 -16.23 19.38
CA ALA A 511 6.54 -15.30 19.68
C ALA A 511 6.43 -14.76 21.12
N LYS A 512 5.22 -14.35 21.52
CA LYS A 512 4.95 -13.88 22.89
C LYS A 512 5.15 -14.97 23.95
N GLN A 513 4.67 -16.20 23.68
CA GLN A 513 4.80 -17.33 24.61
C GLN A 513 6.26 -17.63 24.94
N TYR A 514 7.14 -17.58 23.94
CA TYR A 514 8.57 -17.83 24.09
C TYR A 514 9.37 -16.55 24.40
N GLN A 515 8.69 -15.42 24.64
CA GLN A 515 9.32 -14.12 24.85
C GLN A 515 10.35 -13.79 23.75
N ALA A 516 10.07 -14.10 22.49
CA ALA A 516 10.97 -13.78 21.39
C ALA A 516 11.09 -12.26 21.20
N SER A 517 12.31 -11.74 21.08
CA SER A 517 12.55 -10.31 20.81
C SER A 517 12.25 -9.94 19.36
N THR A 518 12.53 -10.84 18.43
CA THR A 518 12.49 -10.57 16.98
C THR A 518 11.76 -11.68 16.22
N ILE A 519 10.97 -11.30 15.22
CA ILE A 519 10.40 -12.20 14.22
C ILE A 519 11.13 -11.96 12.87
N LEU A 520 11.75 -13.01 12.34
CA LEU A 520 12.44 -12.98 11.05
C LEU A 520 11.48 -13.34 9.93
N LEU A 521 11.30 -12.44 8.97
CA LEU A 521 10.44 -12.62 7.80
C LEU A 521 11.25 -12.71 6.51
N PRO A 522 10.80 -13.49 5.50
CA PRO A 522 11.54 -13.68 4.27
C PRO A 522 11.36 -12.47 3.32
N ASN A 523 12.44 -11.99 2.72
CA ASN A 523 12.37 -10.90 1.75
C ASN A 523 11.63 -11.30 0.46
N LEU A 524 10.58 -10.56 0.09
CA LEU A 524 9.73 -10.83 -1.07
C LEU A 524 10.46 -10.82 -2.42
N LYS A 525 11.60 -10.12 -2.56
CA LYS A 525 12.36 -10.04 -3.81
C LYS A 525 12.78 -11.43 -4.30
N ASN A 526 13.13 -12.33 -3.39
CA ASN A 526 13.68 -13.65 -3.70
C ASN A 526 12.68 -14.79 -3.53
N ILE A 527 11.47 -14.52 -3.01
CA ILE A 527 10.45 -15.55 -2.79
C ILE A 527 10.02 -16.20 -4.10
N ARG A 528 9.87 -15.43 -5.20
CA ARG A 528 9.52 -16.00 -6.51
C ARG A 528 10.57 -16.97 -7.04
N ASP A 529 11.85 -16.64 -6.87
CA ASP A 529 12.96 -17.48 -7.34
C ASP A 529 13.14 -18.71 -6.44
N SER A 530 12.96 -18.56 -5.12
CA SER A 530 12.93 -19.67 -4.15
C SER A 530 11.80 -20.66 -4.46
N ILE A 531 10.60 -20.13 -4.70
CA ILE A 531 9.41 -20.87 -5.15
C ILE A 531 9.69 -21.57 -6.48
N GLN A 532 10.31 -20.88 -7.44
CA GLN A 532 10.61 -21.44 -8.75
C GLN A 532 11.58 -22.61 -8.66
N ALA A 533 12.66 -22.45 -7.90
CA ALA A 533 13.64 -23.49 -7.65
C ALA A 533 13.05 -24.68 -6.88
N GLU A 534 12.12 -24.44 -5.93
CA GLU A 534 11.41 -25.51 -5.22
C GLU A 534 10.54 -26.35 -6.17
N ILE A 535 9.84 -25.71 -7.10
CA ILE A 535 9.03 -26.40 -8.12
C ILE A 535 9.94 -27.19 -9.09
N GLU A 536 11.06 -26.60 -9.52
CA GLU A 536 12.06 -27.26 -10.37
C GLU A 536 12.69 -28.48 -9.70
N ALA A 537 13.18 -28.35 -8.47
CA ALA A 537 13.74 -29.46 -7.70
C ALA A 537 12.73 -30.61 -7.50
N LYS A 538 11.45 -30.28 -7.25
CA LYS A 538 10.38 -31.30 -7.12
C LYS A 538 10.07 -32.01 -8.44
N ALA A 539 10.22 -31.31 -9.57
CA ALA A 539 10.06 -31.91 -10.89
C ALA A 539 11.24 -32.82 -11.25
N GLU A 540 12.47 -32.39 -10.93
CA GLU A 540 13.69 -33.18 -11.12
C GLU A 540 13.68 -34.45 -10.28
N ALA A 541 13.30 -34.36 -8.99
CA ALA A 541 13.21 -35.51 -8.10
C ALA A 541 12.16 -36.54 -8.55
N LYS A 542 11.02 -36.09 -9.09
CA LYS A 542 9.96 -36.99 -9.56
C LYS A 542 10.21 -37.57 -10.95
N ILE A 543 10.87 -36.79 -11.82
CA ILE A 543 11.11 -37.18 -13.21
C ILE A 543 12.59 -36.88 -13.52
N PRO A 544 13.50 -37.78 -13.13
CA PRO A 544 14.92 -37.63 -13.45
C PRO A 544 15.13 -37.64 -14.97
N ASN A 545 16.11 -36.87 -15.45
CA ASN A 545 16.63 -36.90 -16.83
C ASN A 545 15.68 -36.56 -18.00
N CYS A 546 14.41 -36.21 -17.76
CA CYS A 546 13.47 -35.81 -18.83
C CYS A 546 12.96 -34.37 -18.69
N LYS A 547 13.66 -33.41 -19.33
CA LYS A 547 13.35 -31.97 -19.23
C LYS A 547 11.97 -31.59 -19.77
N GLU A 548 11.43 -32.29 -20.76
CA GLU A 548 10.11 -32.01 -21.32
C GLU A 548 8.98 -32.45 -20.39
N ALA A 549 9.11 -33.66 -19.84
CA ALA A 549 8.17 -34.17 -18.84
C ALA A 549 8.23 -33.35 -17.54
N GLN A 550 9.42 -32.91 -17.12
CA GLN A 550 9.59 -31.92 -16.04
C GLN A 550 8.80 -30.65 -16.36
N LYS A 551 8.98 -30.03 -17.53
CA LYS A 551 8.21 -28.81 -17.91
C LYS A 551 6.69 -29.02 -17.89
N LYS A 552 6.20 -30.17 -18.36
CA LYS A 552 4.77 -30.51 -18.32
C LYS A 552 4.27 -30.67 -16.87
N TYR A 553 5.08 -31.32 -16.02
CA TYR A 553 4.83 -31.43 -14.59
C TYR A 553 4.79 -30.04 -13.92
N LEU A 554 5.79 -29.17 -14.15
CA LEU A 554 5.84 -27.80 -13.61
C LEU A 554 4.58 -27.02 -13.97
N LYS A 555 4.11 -27.12 -15.22
CA LYS A 555 2.90 -26.43 -15.69
C LYS A 555 1.65 -26.92 -14.94
N ASN A 556 1.47 -28.23 -14.81
CA ASN A 556 0.32 -28.80 -14.09
C ASN A 556 0.40 -28.52 -12.58
N TYR A 557 1.60 -28.61 -12.01
CA TYR A 557 1.84 -28.38 -10.59
C TYR A 557 1.55 -26.92 -10.20
N ARG A 558 1.93 -25.94 -11.04
CA ARG A 558 1.58 -24.51 -10.82
C ARG A 558 0.08 -24.23 -10.88
N ILE A 559 -0.67 -24.96 -11.70
CA ILE A 559 -2.14 -24.83 -11.78
C ILE A 559 -2.79 -25.36 -10.50
N ASN A 560 -2.22 -26.41 -9.91
CA ASN A 560 -2.77 -27.07 -8.72
C ASN A 560 -2.40 -26.38 -7.40
N ILE A 561 -1.34 -25.56 -7.38
CA ILE A 561 -0.90 -24.87 -6.17
C ILE A 561 -1.62 -23.53 -5.96
N HIS A 562 -1.90 -23.23 -4.70
CA HIS A 562 -2.43 -21.96 -4.26
C HIS A 562 -1.46 -20.80 -4.54
N HIS A 563 -1.96 -19.74 -5.20
CA HIS A 563 -1.24 -18.47 -5.32
C HIS A 563 -1.45 -17.67 -4.02
N TRP A 564 -0.57 -17.88 -3.03
CA TRP A 564 -0.62 -17.12 -1.77
C TRP A 564 -0.05 -15.73 -1.96
N SER A 565 -0.70 -14.74 -1.34
CA SER A 565 -0.16 -13.38 -1.31
C SER A 565 0.73 -13.26 -0.07
N TYR A 566 2.01 -13.64 -0.22
CA TYR A 566 2.96 -13.57 0.89
C TYR A 566 3.16 -12.14 1.41
N GLY A 567 3.03 -11.13 0.53
CA GLY A 567 3.02 -9.73 0.97
C GLY A 567 1.91 -9.45 1.97
N ARG A 568 0.68 -9.87 1.67
CA ARG A 568 -0.47 -9.68 2.58
C ARG A 568 -0.30 -10.40 3.92
N LEU A 569 0.31 -11.59 3.91
CA LEU A 569 0.63 -12.32 5.15
C LEU A 569 1.71 -11.60 5.97
N ILE A 570 2.79 -11.15 5.32
CA ILE A 570 3.86 -10.36 5.95
C ILE A 570 3.28 -9.09 6.57
N ASP A 571 2.45 -8.35 5.84
CA ASP A 571 1.79 -7.13 6.33
C ASP A 571 0.93 -7.44 7.56
N SER A 572 0.22 -8.56 7.55
CA SER A 572 -0.61 -9.01 8.67
C SER A 572 0.23 -9.36 9.90
N ILE A 573 1.38 -10.04 9.72
CA ILE A 573 2.32 -10.35 10.81
C ILE A 573 2.92 -9.07 11.37
N GLN A 574 3.41 -8.17 10.53
CA GLN A 574 3.97 -6.87 10.94
C GLN A 574 2.96 -6.04 11.74
N LEU A 575 1.71 -6.00 11.28
CA LEU A 575 0.63 -5.28 11.98
C LEU A 575 0.34 -5.89 13.35
N GLN A 576 0.38 -7.21 13.51
CA GLN A 576 0.17 -7.83 14.83
C GLN A 576 1.40 -7.70 15.74
N ALA A 577 2.61 -7.87 15.21
CA ALA A 577 3.86 -7.73 15.94
C ALA A 577 4.04 -6.30 16.49
N SER A 578 3.72 -5.28 15.68
CA SER A 578 3.82 -3.86 16.07
C SER A 578 2.92 -3.44 17.22
N LYS A 579 1.84 -4.20 17.50
CA LYS A 579 0.98 -3.97 18.68
C LYS A 579 1.65 -4.41 19.99
N LEU A 580 2.60 -5.33 19.91
CA LEU A 580 3.40 -5.82 21.03
C LEU A 580 4.82 -5.27 21.01
N ASP A 581 5.14 -4.38 20.06
CA ASP A 581 6.49 -3.84 19.83
C ASP A 581 7.57 -4.93 19.62
N ILE A 582 7.16 -6.09 19.06
CA ILE A 582 8.09 -7.14 18.66
C ILE A 582 8.80 -6.69 17.38
N LEU A 583 10.14 -6.78 17.35
CA LEU A 583 10.93 -6.37 16.21
C LEU A 583 10.69 -7.31 15.02
N ILE A 584 10.67 -6.73 13.82
CA ILE A 584 10.59 -7.47 12.56
C ILE A 584 11.87 -7.22 11.79
N GLN A 585 12.53 -8.28 11.37
CA GLN A 585 13.71 -8.21 10.52
C GLN A 585 13.48 -9.02 9.24
N GLU A 586 13.78 -8.41 8.09
CA GLU A 586 13.72 -9.11 6.82
C GLU A 586 15.04 -9.85 6.56
N VAL A 587 14.95 -11.15 6.28
CA VAL A 587 16.11 -12.03 6.04
C VAL A 587 15.95 -12.74 4.71
N LYS A 588 17.07 -13.08 4.07
CA LYS A 588 17.07 -13.89 2.85
C LYS A 588 16.70 -15.34 3.19
N GLN A 589 15.58 -15.82 2.67
CA GLN A 589 15.22 -17.22 2.80
C GLN A 589 16.11 -18.09 1.90
N PRO A 590 16.65 -19.22 2.39
CA PRO A 590 17.33 -20.20 1.57
C PRO A 590 16.45 -20.75 0.45
N ILE A 591 17.09 -21.07 -0.67
CA ILE A 591 16.39 -21.59 -1.85
C ILE A 591 16.02 -23.07 -1.65
N ARG A 592 16.92 -23.85 -1.06
CA ARG A 592 16.79 -25.30 -0.85
C ARG A 592 16.45 -25.64 0.60
N GLY A 593 16.04 -26.89 0.83
CA GLY A 593 15.70 -27.43 2.15
C GLY A 593 14.20 -27.49 2.44
N SER A 594 13.84 -28.25 3.48
CA SER A 594 12.46 -28.30 3.99
C SER A 594 12.03 -26.93 4.56
N PRO A 595 10.73 -26.62 4.70
CA PRO A 595 10.30 -25.37 5.33
C PRO A 595 10.90 -25.17 6.73
N GLN A 596 11.07 -26.25 7.49
CA GLN A 596 11.69 -26.22 8.81
C GLN A 596 13.19 -25.87 8.74
N GLU A 597 13.93 -26.48 7.81
CA GLU A 597 15.35 -26.14 7.56
C GLU A 597 15.50 -24.69 7.08
N LYS A 598 14.63 -24.24 6.17
CA LYS A 598 14.61 -22.86 5.67
C LYS A 598 14.42 -21.88 6.83
N ALA A 599 13.47 -22.14 7.73
CA ALA A 599 13.25 -21.30 8.91
C ALA A 599 14.47 -21.33 9.85
N LYS A 600 15.05 -22.50 10.14
CA LYS A 600 16.27 -22.61 10.97
C LYS A 600 17.44 -21.83 10.38
N GLN A 601 17.73 -22.03 9.09
CA GLN A 601 18.82 -21.37 8.40
C GLN A 601 18.64 -19.85 8.34
N MET A 602 17.41 -19.35 8.23
CA MET A 602 17.15 -17.92 8.35
C MET A 602 17.58 -17.33 9.69
N ALA A 603 17.43 -18.08 10.80
CA ALA A 603 17.93 -17.62 12.10
C ALA A 603 19.47 -17.65 12.15
N ILE A 604 20.10 -18.70 11.60
CA ILE A 604 21.56 -18.81 11.56
C ILE A 604 22.19 -17.67 10.75
N LEU A 605 21.61 -17.32 9.59
CA LEU A 605 22.06 -16.21 8.73
C LEU A 605 21.99 -14.83 9.39
N THR A 606 21.43 -14.70 10.60
CA THR A 606 21.44 -13.45 11.36
C THR A 606 22.56 -13.37 12.40
N LEU A 607 23.30 -14.47 12.61
CA LEU A 607 24.52 -14.52 13.42
C LEU A 607 25.78 -14.14 12.62
N GLU A 608 25.71 -14.31 11.28
CA GLU A 608 26.73 -13.92 10.30
C GLU A 608 26.52 -12.48 9.83
#